data_AF-A0A7C1A6L0-F1
#
_entry.id   AF-A0A7C1A6L0-F1
#
_cell.length_a   1.000
_cell.length_b   1.000
_cell.length_c   1.000
_cell.angle_alpha   90.00
_cell.angle_beta   90.00
_cell.angle_gamma   90.00
#
_symmetry.space_group_name_H-M   'P 1'
#
loop_
_entity.id
_entity.type
_entity.pdbx_description
1 polymer ?
#
loop_
_entity_poly.entity_id
_entity_poly.type
_entity_poly.pdbx_seq_one_letter_code
_entity_poly.pdbx_strand_id
1 'polypeptide(L)'
;MKIKNNFKKIVEILKKDDNFLITSHINLDGDAIGSELALNFVLKKLNKKSIILNQDKLPKIYRFLPESDKVYNLKENEFDKKIYNVGIILDSSNIDRIGKISKILDNINIIINIDHHKSNENYGNINYIDHSASSVGEIIYDLIKYMNDV
;
A
#
# COMPACT_ATOMS: atom_id res chain seq x y z
N MET A 1 -21.85 7.89 9.46
CA MET A 1 -21.99 6.76 8.52
C MET A 1 -21.41 7.08 7.12
N LYS A 2 -20.29 7.82 7.03
CA LYS A 2 -19.69 8.30 5.75
C LYS A 2 -18.46 7.50 5.28
N ILE A 3 -18.05 6.47 6.03
CA ILE A 3 -16.72 5.86 5.93
C ILE A 3 -16.73 4.47 5.24
N LYS A 4 -17.88 3.80 5.09
CA LYS A 4 -17.94 2.38 4.70
C LYS A 4 -17.90 2.07 3.18
N ASN A 5 -18.19 3.02 2.29
CA ASN A 5 -18.36 2.68 0.87
C ASN A 5 -17.05 2.30 0.15
N ASN A 6 -15.94 2.96 0.47
CA ASN A 6 -14.66 2.66 -0.19
C ASN A 6 -13.98 1.42 0.40
N PHE A 7 -14.17 1.13 1.70
CA PHE A 7 -13.71 -0.14 2.29
C PHE A 7 -14.33 -1.34 1.61
N LYS A 8 -15.65 -1.35 1.39
CA LYS A 8 -16.31 -2.46 0.68
C LYS A 8 -15.65 -2.73 -0.68
N LYS A 9 -15.45 -1.68 -1.48
CA LYS A 9 -14.84 -1.80 -2.81
C LYS A 9 -13.38 -2.27 -2.75
N ILE A 10 -12.59 -1.74 -1.81
CA ILE A 10 -11.21 -2.19 -1.60
C ILE A 10 -11.20 -3.67 -1.24
N VAL A 11 -12.00 -4.11 -0.27
CA VAL A 11 -12.07 -5.51 0.16
C VAL A 11 -12.50 -6.44 -0.98
N GLU A 12 -13.46 -6.03 -1.80
CA GLU A 12 -13.86 -6.81 -2.99
C GLU A 12 -12.69 -7.02 -3.95
N ILE A 13 -11.85 -6.01 -4.17
CA ILE A 13 -10.64 -6.11 -5.00
C ILE A 13 -9.59 -7.00 -4.34
N LEU A 14 -9.32 -6.80 -3.04
CA LEU A 14 -8.35 -7.64 -2.30
C LEU A 14 -8.76 -9.12 -2.32
N LYS A 15 -10.06 -9.43 -2.29
CA LYS A 15 -10.59 -10.80 -2.38
C LYS A 15 -10.54 -11.34 -3.83
N LYS A 16 -10.78 -10.50 -4.84
CA LYS A 16 -10.88 -10.91 -6.26
C LYS A 16 -9.53 -11.07 -6.97
N ASP A 17 -8.58 -10.16 -6.76
CA ASP A 17 -7.27 -10.18 -7.43
C ASP A 17 -6.26 -11.05 -6.67
N ASP A 18 -5.18 -11.46 -7.34
CA ASP A 18 -4.19 -12.40 -6.78
C ASP A 18 -2.75 -11.86 -6.70
N ASN A 19 -2.41 -10.79 -7.41
CA ASN A 19 -1.05 -10.25 -7.48
C ASN A 19 -1.04 -8.74 -7.18
N PHE A 20 -0.43 -8.38 -6.06
CA PHE A 20 -0.43 -7.02 -5.52
C PHE A 20 0.99 -6.46 -5.41
N LEU A 21 1.15 -5.21 -5.84
CA LEU A 21 2.30 -4.39 -5.51
C LEU A 21 1.90 -3.45 -4.37
N ILE A 22 2.63 -3.47 -3.26
CA ILE A 22 2.50 -2.51 -2.17
C ILE A 22 3.70 -1.58 -2.21
N THR A 23 3.47 -0.27 -2.12
CA THR A 23 4.51 0.76 -2.04
C THR A 23 4.05 1.91 -1.17
N SER A 24 5.02 2.71 -0.73
CA SER A 24 4.80 3.97 -0.04
C SER A 24 5.74 5.05 -0.55
N HIS A 25 5.79 6.17 0.17
CA HIS A 25 6.55 7.35 -0.20
C HIS A 25 8.07 7.17 -0.05
N ILE A 26 8.84 8.02 -0.73
CA ILE A 26 10.29 8.18 -0.53
C ILE A 26 10.59 8.66 0.89
N ASN A 27 11.76 8.34 1.42
CA ASN A 27 12.13 8.56 2.82
C ASN A 27 11.14 7.91 3.80
N LEU A 28 10.96 6.58 3.64
CA LEU A 28 10.04 5.76 4.43
C LEU A 28 10.15 6.02 5.93
N ASP A 29 9.00 6.12 6.59
CA ASP A 29 8.90 6.22 8.04
C ASP A 29 8.17 5.00 8.66
N GLY A 30 7.88 5.10 9.96
CA GLY A 30 7.25 4.00 10.69
C GLY A 30 5.81 3.75 10.29
N ASP A 31 5.06 4.77 9.86
CA ASP A 31 3.66 4.60 9.44
C ASP A 31 3.59 3.91 8.09
N ALA A 32 4.39 4.37 7.12
CA ALA A 32 4.58 3.71 5.84
C ALA A 32 4.93 2.23 6.00
N ILE A 33 6.04 1.92 6.67
CA ILE A 33 6.57 0.54 6.76
C ILE A 33 5.63 -0.35 7.57
N GLY A 34 5.07 0.15 8.67
CA GLY A 34 4.12 -0.60 9.49
C GLY A 34 2.86 -0.98 8.70
N SER A 35 2.33 -0.02 7.94
CA SER A 35 1.14 -0.22 7.10
C SER A 35 1.40 -1.22 5.97
N GLU A 36 2.55 -1.12 5.30
CA GLU A 36 2.95 -2.05 4.23
C GLU A 36 3.07 -3.48 4.75
N LEU A 37 3.76 -3.68 5.87
CA LEU A 37 3.94 -4.99 6.49
C LEU A 37 2.61 -5.59 6.94
N ALA A 38 1.75 -4.80 7.59
CA ALA A 38 0.43 -5.25 8.04
C ALA A 38 -0.45 -5.70 6.87
N LEU A 39 -0.54 -4.89 5.80
CA LEU A 39 -1.33 -5.24 4.63
C LEU A 39 -0.75 -6.46 3.88
N ASN A 40 0.57 -6.52 3.72
CA ASN A 40 1.24 -7.67 3.11
C ASN A 40 0.97 -8.97 3.89
N PHE A 41 1.00 -8.91 5.22
CA PHE A 41 0.67 -10.05 6.07
C PHE A 41 -0.76 -10.54 5.84
N VAL A 42 -1.72 -9.61 5.76
CA VAL A 42 -3.14 -9.94 5.52
C VAL A 42 -3.35 -10.56 4.14
N LEU A 43 -2.74 -10.00 3.10
CA LEU A 43 -2.82 -10.56 1.75
C LEU A 43 -2.25 -11.98 1.68
N LYS A 44 -1.12 -12.24 2.34
CA LYS A 44 -0.57 -13.60 2.46
C LYS A 44 -1.54 -14.55 3.18
N LYS A 45 -2.20 -14.09 4.26
CA LYS A 45 -3.21 -14.88 4.98
C LYS A 45 -4.44 -15.21 4.12
N LEU A 46 -4.74 -14.38 3.13
CA LEU A 46 -5.76 -14.62 2.11
C LEU A 46 -5.27 -15.47 0.93
N ASN A 47 -4.08 -16.07 1.02
CA ASN A 47 -3.41 -16.83 -0.04
C ASN A 47 -3.15 -15.98 -1.31
N LYS A 48 -2.98 -14.66 -1.16
CA LYS A 48 -2.63 -13.75 -2.24
C LYS A 48 -1.13 -13.58 -2.36
N LYS A 49 -0.66 -13.25 -3.56
CA LYS A 49 0.74 -12.89 -3.81
C LYS A 49 0.88 -11.38 -3.69
N SER A 50 1.75 -10.92 -2.81
CA SER A 50 2.06 -9.52 -2.65
C SER A 50 3.56 -9.31 -2.49
N ILE A 51 4.05 -8.18 -3.01
CA ILE A 51 5.40 -7.68 -2.76
C ILE A 51 5.31 -6.29 -2.12
N ILE A 52 6.22 -5.99 -1.20
CA ILE A 52 6.48 -4.63 -0.76
C ILE A 52 7.70 -4.15 -1.52
N LEU A 53 7.55 -3.14 -2.37
CA LEU A 53 8.64 -2.59 -3.17
C LEU A 53 8.58 -1.07 -3.18
N ASN A 54 9.60 -0.46 -2.60
CA ASN A 54 9.72 0.99 -2.47
C ASN A 54 10.85 1.53 -3.36
N GLN A 55 10.88 2.85 -3.58
CA GLN A 55 12.06 3.46 -4.19
C GLN A 55 13.27 3.33 -3.26
N ASP A 56 13.11 3.74 -2.01
CA ASP A 56 14.20 3.90 -1.07
C ASP A 56 14.40 2.65 -0.22
N LYS A 57 15.61 2.51 0.33
CA LYS A 57 15.96 1.39 1.21
C LYS A 57 15.24 1.50 2.55
N LEU A 58 14.83 0.35 3.09
CA LEU A 58 14.36 0.23 4.47
C LEU A 58 15.37 0.87 5.45
N PRO A 59 14.98 1.92 6.20
CA PRO A 59 15.82 2.52 7.22
C PRO A 59 16.18 1.52 8.32
N LYS A 60 17.43 1.57 8.81
CA LYS A 60 17.95 0.61 9.79
C LYS A 60 17.12 0.54 11.07
N ILE A 61 16.57 1.67 11.50
CA ILE A 61 15.76 1.78 12.72
C ILE A 61 14.50 0.93 12.69
N TYR A 62 13.99 0.57 11.51
CA TYR A 62 12.76 -0.23 11.37
C TYR A 62 13.02 -1.72 11.10
N ARG A 63 14.29 -2.16 11.07
CA ARG A 63 14.66 -3.58 10.82
C ARG A 63 14.29 -4.54 11.95
N PHE A 64 13.87 -4.01 13.11
CA PHE A 64 13.34 -4.85 14.19
C PHE A 64 11.90 -5.28 13.92
N LEU A 65 11.20 -4.65 12.96
CA LEU A 65 9.82 -5.00 12.65
C LEU A 65 9.76 -6.43 12.08
N PRO A 66 8.75 -7.23 12.47
CA PRO A 66 8.54 -8.55 11.89
C PRO A 66 8.42 -8.50 10.37
N GLU A 67 9.06 -9.44 9.68
CA GLU A 67 9.10 -9.51 8.21
C GLU A 67 9.70 -8.27 7.52
N SER A 68 10.45 -7.43 8.23
CA SER A 68 11.13 -6.27 7.61
C SER A 68 12.11 -6.67 6.49
N ASP A 69 12.59 -7.91 6.47
CA ASP A 69 13.36 -8.49 5.36
C ASP A 69 12.55 -8.64 4.05
N LYS A 70 11.22 -8.47 4.10
CA LYS A 70 10.31 -8.49 2.95
C LYS A 70 10.05 -7.10 2.36
N VAL A 71 10.61 -6.04 2.94
CA VAL A 71 10.57 -4.68 2.38
C VAL A 71 11.71 -4.52 1.40
N TYR A 72 11.39 -4.63 0.11
CA TYR A 72 12.38 -4.47 -0.95
C TYR A 72 12.46 -3.02 -1.41
N ASN A 73 13.61 -2.64 -1.97
CA ASN A 73 13.79 -1.36 -2.63
C ASN A 73 14.16 -1.56 -4.09
N LEU A 74 13.81 -0.60 -4.93
CA LEU A 74 14.14 -0.60 -6.35
C LEU A 74 15.66 -0.59 -6.54
N LYS A 75 16.18 -1.55 -7.31
CA LYS A 75 17.58 -1.57 -7.77
C LYS A 75 17.65 -1.12 -9.22
N GLU A 76 18.77 -0.51 -9.62
CA GLU A 76 18.88 0.20 -10.90
C GLU A 76 18.70 -0.66 -12.17
N ASN A 77 18.63 -1.99 -12.09
CA ASN A 77 18.46 -2.88 -13.25
C ASN A 77 17.50 -4.07 -13.01
N GLU A 78 16.72 -4.05 -11.94
CA GLU A 78 15.74 -5.11 -11.63
C GLU A 78 14.33 -4.56 -11.85
N PHE A 79 13.76 -4.76 -13.05
CA PHE A 79 12.32 -4.59 -13.23
C PHE A 79 11.75 -5.69 -14.12
N ASP A 80 10.80 -6.44 -13.57
CA ASP A 80 9.89 -7.24 -14.38
C ASP A 80 8.53 -6.52 -14.38
N LYS A 81 8.20 -5.90 -15.52
CA LYS A 81 7.10 -4.94 -15.67
C LYS A 81 5.70 -5.58 -15.67
N LYS A 82 5.58 -6.90 -15.50
CA LYS A 82 4.36 -7.64 -15.90
C LYS A 82 3.69 -8.49 -14.82
N ILE A 83 3.98 -8.30 -13.53
CA ILE A 83 3.57 -9.28 -12.51
C ILE A 83 2.34 -8.85 -11.69
N TYR A 84 2.02 -7.56 -11.59
CA TYR A 84 1.02 -7.08 -10.63
C TYR A 84 -0.24 -6.53 -11.29
N ASN A 85 -1.40 -6.94 -10.79
CA ASN A 85 -2.71 -6.47 -11.29
C ASN A 85 -3.18 -5.21 -10.56
N VAL A 86 -2.81 -5.11 -9.28
CA VAL A 86 -3.26 -4.05 -8.37
C VAL A 86 -2.04 -3.44 -7.68
N GLY A 87 -1.94 -2.11 -7.73
CA GLY A 87 -0.96 -1.33 -7.01
C GLY A 87 -1.64 -0.66 -5.83
N ILE A 88 -1.12 -0.86 -4.63
CA ILE A 88 -1.63 -0.29 -3.39
C ILE A 88 -0.57 0.67 -2.85
N ILE A 89 -0.91 1.95 -2.84
CA ILE A 89 -0.03 3.02 -2.39
C ILE A 89 -0.52 3.51 -1.05
N LEU A 90 0.33 3.32 -0.04
CA LEU A 90 0.07 3.69 1.34
C LEU A 90 0.82 4.97 1.68
N ASP A 91 0.17 5.87 2.40
CA ASP A 91 0.81 7.02 3.05
C ASP A 91 1.52 8.00 2.08
N SER A 92 0.95 8.17 0.88
CA SER A 92 1.53 9.07 -0.12
C SER A 92 0.49 9.99 -0.70
N SER A 93 0.67 11.29 -0.49
CA SER A 93 -0.26 12.35 -0.90
C SER A 93 -0.29 12.60 -2.40
N ASN A 94 0.77 12.26 -3.13
CA ASN A 94 0.83 12.40 -4.59
C ASN A 94 1.69 11.32 -5.23
N ILE A 95 1.64 11.24 -6.56
CA ILE A 95 2.35 10.21 -7.33
C ILE A 95 3.87 10.45 -7.36
N ASP A 96 4.32 11.69 -7.25
CA ASP A 96 5.75 12.01 -7.27
C ASP A 96 6.46 11.50 -6.01
N ARG A 97 5.72 11.42 -4.91
CA ARG A 97 6.21 10.94 -3.61
C ARG A 97 6.55 9.45 -3.60
N ILE A 98 6.09 8.62 -4.54
CA ILE A 98 6.55 7.22 -4.68
C ILE A 98 7.78 7.09 -5.60
N GLY A 99 8.24 8.20 -6.17
CA GLY A 99 9.45 8.26 -6.98
C GLY A 99 9.41 7.37 -8.22
N LYS A 100 10.49 6.62 -8.50
CA LYS A 100 10.62 5.76 -9.68
C LYS A 100 9.63 4.59 -9.72
N ILE A 101 8.94 4.28 -8.61
CA ILE A 101 7.89 3.24 -8.59
C ILE A 101 6.70 3.65 -9.45
N SER A 102 6.44 4.94 -9.66
CA SER A 102 5.39 5.44 -10.55
C SER A 102 5.46 4.82 -11.96
N LYS A 103 6.67 4.62 -12.49
CA LYS A 103 6.89 3.98 -13.81
C LYS A 103 6.46 2.51 -13.86
N ILE A 104 6.41 1.84 -12.71
CA ILE A 104 5.89 0.47 -12.59
C ILE A 104 4.36 0.52 -12.63
N LEU A 105 3.76 1.50 -11.95
CA LEU A 105 2.31 1.67 -11.89
C LEU A 105 1.68 1.94 -13.26
N ASP A 106 2.40 2.52 -14.21
CA ASP A 106 1.95 2.71 -15.60
C ASP A 106 1.48 1.41 -16.28
N ASN A 107 1.92 0.25 -15.79
CA ASN A 107 1.56 -1.08 -16.33
C ASN A 107 0.55 -1.83 -15.45
N ILE A 108 0.01 -1.19 -14.42
CA ILE A 108 -0.93 -1.77 -13.46
C ILE A 108 -2.32 -1.23 -13.73
N ASN A 109 -3.31 -2.13 -13.76
CA ASN A 109 -4.68 -1.79 -14.15
C ASN A 109 -5.45 -1.01 -13.09
N ILE A 110 -5.21 -1.33 -11.81
CA ILE A 110 -5.95 -0.75 -10.68
C ILE A 110 -4.95 -0.21 -9.66
N ILE A 111 -5.07 1.08 -9.40
CA ILE A 111 -4.29 1.80 -8.40
C ILE A 111 -5.23 2.16 -7.24
N ILE A 112 -4.90 1.69 -6.03
CA ILE A 112 -5.57 2.01 -4.78
C ILE A 112 -4.64 2.92 -3.97
N ASN A 113 -5.08 4.13 -3.62
CA ASN A 113 -4.37 5.01 -2.71
C ASN A 113 -5.09 5.07 -1.36
N ILE A 114 -4.38 4.73 -0.29
CA ILE A 114 -4.86 4.81 1.09
C ILE A 114 -3.93 5.77 1.84
N ASP A 115 -4.49 6.84 2.36
CA ASP A 115 -3.72 7.93 2.95
C ASP A 115 -4.56 8.71 3.99
N HIS A 116 -3.91 9.56 4.76
CA HIS A 116 -4.53 10.46 5.73
C HIS A 116 -4.13 11.94 5.51
N HIS A 117 -3.14 12.22 4.66
CA HIS A 117 -2.67 13.58 4.40
C HIS A 117 -3.76 14.48 3.80
N LYS A 118 -3.96 15.68 4.38
CA LYS A 118 -4.88 16.72 3.87
C LYS A 118 -4.56 17.20 2.46
N SER A 119 -3.29 17.09 2.07
CA SER A 119 -2.79 17.50 0.76
C SER A 119 -2.94 16.43 -0.32
N ASN A 120 -3.60 15.30 -0.03
CA ASN A 120 -3.68 14.20 -0.98
C ASN A 120 -4.44 14.56 -2.27
N GLU A 121 -3.88 14.18 -3.41
CA GLU A 121 -4.34 14.54 -4.77
C GLU A 121 -5.37 13.56 -5.36
N ASN A 122 -5.70 12.47 -4.66
CA ASN A 122 -6.64 11.43 -5.09
C ASN A 122 -6.27 10.80 -6.45
N TYR A 123 -4.98 10.52 -6.65
CA TYR A 123 -4.43 10.06 -7.93
C TYR A 123 -4.67 8.58 -8.26
N GLY A 124 -5.19 7.78 -7.31
CA GLY A 124 -5.55 6.39 -7.56
C GLY A 124 -6.86 6.26 -8.34
N ASN A 125 -7.09 5.09 -8.95
CA ASN A 125 -8.42 4.73 -9.46
C ASN A 125 -9.44 4.58 -8.31
N ILE A 126 -8.94 4.23 -7.12
CA ILE A 126 -9.69 4.14 -5.87
C ILE A 126 -8.89 4.86 -4.80
N ASN A 127 -9.52 5.80 -4.11
CA ASN A 127 -8.88 6.58 -3.06
C ASN A 127 -9.67 6.41 -1.76
N TYR A 128 -8.98 6.02 -0.69
CA TYR A 128 -9.50 6.07 0.67
C TYR A 128 -8.64 7.04 1.47
N ILE A 129 -9.18 8.24 1.68
CA ILE A 129 -8.47 9.32 2.35
C ILE A 129 -9.22 9.70 3.62
N ASP A 130 -8.60 9.48 4.78
CA ASP A 130 -9.19 9.83 6.08
C ASP A 130 -8.30 10.80 6.85
N HIS A 131 -8.58 12.09 6.73
CA HIS A 131 -7.82 13.14 7.43
C HIS A 131 -8.03 13.18 8.95
N SER A 132 -8.97 12.38 9.47
CA SER A 132 -9.18 12.24 10.90
C SER A 132 -8.38 11.09 11.51
N ALA A 133 -7.88 10.16 10.68
CA ALA A 133 -7.01 9.08 11.12
C ALA A 133 -5.64 9.65 11.54
N SER A 134 -5.12 9.11 12.64
CA SER A 134 -3.80 9.49 13.14
C SER A 134 -2.67 9.03 12.21
N SER A 135 -2.89 7.93 11.49
CA SER A 135 -1.89 7.26 10.66
C SER A 135 -2.57 6.31 9.67
N VAL A 136 -1.87 5.93 8.60
CA VAL A 136 -2.34 4.88 7.67
C VAL A 136 -2.40 3.52 8.35
N GLY A 137 -1.54 3.25 9.33
CA GLY A 137 -1.60 2.04 10.15
C GLY A 137 -2.95 1.88 10.87
N GLU A 138 -3.54 2.98 11.35
CA GLU A 138 -4.90 3.00 11.91
C GLU A 138 -5.93 2.63 10.84
N ILE A 139 -5.84 3.22 9.65
CA ILE A 139 -6.74 2.91 8.52
C ILE A 139 -6.64 1.44 8.11
N ILE A 140 -5.43 0.88 8.05
CA ILE A 140 -5.21 -0.53 7.71
C ILE A 140 -5.80 -1.44 8.80
N TYR A 141 -5.64 -1.10 10.08
CA TYR A 141 -6.29 -1.83 11.16
C TYR A 141 -7.83 -1.85 11.00
N ASP A 142 -8.43 -0.70 10.72
CA ASP A 142 -9.88 -0.59 10.52
C ASP A 142 -10.35 -1.34 9.26
N LEU A 143 -9.56 -1.33 8.19
CA LEU A 143 -9.82 -2.13 6.99
C LEU A 143 -9.83 -3.63 7.31
N ILE A 144 -8.85 -4.11 8.07
CA ILE A 144 -8.76 -5.53 8.47
C ILE A 144 -9.94 -5.91 9.35
N LYS A 145 -10.32 -5.04 10.30
CA LYS A 145 -11.49 -5.26 11.15
C LYS A 145 -12.76 -5.36 10.30
N TYR A 146 -12.95 -4.42 9.37
CA TYR A 146 -14.07 -4.44 8.43
C TYR A 146 -14.09 -5.74 7.60
N MET A 147 -12.93 -6.24 7.16
CA MET A 147 -12.83 -7.51 6.41
C MET A 147 -13.25 -8.74 7.22
N ASN A 148 -13.05 -8.75 8.53
CA ASN A 148 -13.45 -9.86 9.39
C ASN A 148 -14.94 -9.84 9.75
N ASP A 149 -15.55 -8.66 9.71
CA ASP A 149 -16.97 -8.47 9.99
C ASP A 149 -17.88 -8.78 8.77
N VAL A 150 -17.31 -9.00 7.57
CA VAL A 150 -18.04 -9.21 6.29
C VAL A 150 -17.59 -10.41 5.45
#